data_AF-G1UQA8-F1
#
_entry.id   AF-G1UQA8-F1
#
_cell.length_a   1.000
_cell.length_b   1.000
_cell.length_c   1.000
_cell.angle_alpha   90.00
_cell.angle_beta   90.00
_cell.angle_gamma   90.00
#
_symmetry.space_group_name_H-M   'P 1'
#
loop_
_entity.id
_entity.type
_entity.pdbx_description
1 polymer ?
#
loop_
_entity_poly.entity_id
_entity_poly.type
_entity_poly.pdbx_seq_one_letter_code
_entity_poly.pdbx_strand_id
1 'polypeptide(L)'
;MHLSLRLQPCRTGDGLPLFPAALPGADVWPAHCLTEAVPRPMPRMSVGTRLYTEDGTALFCVTGRIWLTTPPRLSHAHAYSCPMLTALTDIAPLPNMDDAVRLEVRKEGHSLAWITLSDKGSQGMREDLSGPAIADLAAAHLPLCHSQGFLLPDDAALLRALLTDLALNQGYDLICTTGGTGLSPRDIAPQVTAALLDLPLPGFSQAMMAASLSKTPHAAISRAVAGVLGQSIIINLPGSRKGVQENLAAVLPALPHALDKLHGDPADCGG
;
A
#
# COMPACT_ATOMS: atom_id res chain seq x y z
N MET A 1 9.87 11.67 -12.82
CA MET A 1 9.76 11.00 -14.15
C MET A 1 8.61 11.65 -14.91
N HIS A 2 8.63 11.74 -16.23
CA HIS A 2 7.47 12.21 -17.01
C HIS A 2 6.89 11.07 -17.83
N LEU A 3 5.58 11.02 -17.97
CA LEU A 3 4.84 10.07 -18.81
C LEU A 3 3.95 10.83 -19.79
N SER A 4 3.83 10.34 -21.01
CA SER A 4 2.88 10.84 -22.01
C SER A 4 1.72 9.86 -22.10
N LEU A 5 0.51 10.28 -21.73
CA LEU A 5 -0.68 9.44 -21.61
C LEU A 5 -1.79 9.87 -22.55
N ARG A 6 -2.46 8.89 -23.17
CA ARG A 6 -3.81 9.03 -23.70
C ARG A 6 -4.80 8.75 -22.57
N LEU A 7 -5.65 9.73 -22.27
CA LEU A 7 -6.58 9.64 -21.14
C LEU A 7 -7.96 9.16 -21.59
N GLN A 8 -8.54 8.23 -20.82
CA GLN A 8 -9.94 7.86 -20.93
C GLN A 8 -10.79 8.81 -20.07
N PRO A 9 -11.97 9.25 -20.52
CA PRO A 9 -12.89 10.01 -19.68
C PRO A 9 -13.30 9.21 -18.46
N CYS A 10 -13.24 9.84 -17.29
CA CYS A 10 -13.63 9.25 -16.02
C CYS A 10 -13.96 10.35 -15.00
N ARG A 11 -14.66 9.99 -13.92
CA ARG A 11 -15.03 10.90 -12.84
C ARG A 11 -14.06 10.77 -11.68
N THR A 12 -14.02 11.79 -10.84
CA THR A 12 -13.31 11.75 -9.56
C THR A 12 -13.71 10.50 -8.76
N GLY A 13 -12.71 9.73 -8.34
CA GLY A 13 -12.87 8.46 -7.62
C GLY A 13 -12.89 7.21 -8.52
N ASP A 14 -13.08 7.34 -9.83
CA ASP A 14 -13.01 6.20 -10.74
C ASP A 14 -11.57 5.66 -10.82
N GLY A 15 -11.44 4.33 -10.80
CA GLY A 15 -10.17 3.63 -10.94
C GLY A 15 -10.05 2.95 -12.31
N LEU A 16 -9.07 3.38 -13.12
CA LEU A 16 -8.77 2.78 -14.41
C LEU A 16 -7.32 2.27 -14.48
N PRO A 17 -7.06 1.12 -15.14
CA PRO A 17 -5.70 0.63 -15.31
C PRO A 17 -4.91 1.51 -16.30
N LEU A 18 -3.59 1.57 -16.10
CA LEU A 18 -2.65 2.16 -17.04
C LEU A 18 -1.97 1.09 -17.91
N PHE A 19 -2.21 1.14 -19.22
CA PHE A 19 -1.64 0.22 -20.20
C PHE A 19 -0.34 0.71 -20.85
N PRO A 20 0.56 -0.23 -21.24
CA PRO A 20 1.88 0.07 -21.79
C PRO A 20 1.88 0.71 -23.18
N ALA A 21 0.77 0.62 -23.92
CA ALA A 21 0.56 1.26 -25.20
C ALA A 21 -0.95 1.24 -25.51
N ALA A 22 -1.38 2.02 -26.51
CA ALA A 22 -2.71 1.87 -27.08
C ALA A 22 -2.89 0.42 -27.59
N LEU A 23 -3.69 -0.35 -26.87
CA LEU A 23 -4.06 -1.70 -27.27
C LEU A 23 -5.01 -1.59 -28.49
N PRO A 24 -4.72 -2.21 -29.64
CA PRO A 24 -5.68 -2.30 -30.73
C PRO A 24 -6.95 -3.01 -30.23
N GLY A 25 -8.07 -2.29 -30.19
CA GLY A 25 -9.31 -2.76 -29.54
C GLY A 25 -9.48 -2.33 -28.08
N ALA A 26 -8.90 -1.21 -27.66
CA ALA A 26 -9.13 -0.56 -26.36
C ALA A 26 -10.62 -0.31 -26.03
N ASP A 27 -11.51 -0.45 -27.01
CA ASP A 27 -12.97 -0.45 -26.82
C ASP A 27 -13.46 -1.57 -25.89
N VAL A 28 -12.65 -2.59 -25.60
CA VAL A 28 -13.02 -3.72 -24.73
C VAL A 28 -12.89 -3.39 -23.24
N TRP A 29 -11.94 -2.53 -22.84
CA TRP A 29 -11.75 -2.13 -21.44
C TRP A 29 -11.38 -0.64 -21.29
N PRO A 30 -12.09 0.12 -20.45
CA PRO A 30 -11.72 1.51 -20.17
C PRO A 30 -10.36 1.53 -19.47
N ALA A 31 -9.37 2.21 -20.07
CA ALA A 31 -8.01 2.28 -19.57
C ALA A 31 -7.30 3.55 -20.05
N HIS A 32 -6.41 4.09 -19.21
CA HIS A 32 -5.42 5.06 -19.66
C HIS A 32 -4.31 4.31 -20.40
N CYS A 33 -3.73 4.92 -21.44
CA CYS A 33 -2.67 4.28 -22.22
C CYS A 33 -1.44 5.17 -22.31
N LEU A 34 -0.26 4.59 -22.20
CA LEU A 34 0.97 5.28 -22.60
C LEU A 34 0.97 5.51 -24.11
N THR A 35 1.45 6.67 -24.55
CA THR A 35 1.55 6.99 -25.99
C THR A 35 2.87 6.55 -26.59
N GLU A 36 3.92 6.43 -25.77
CA GLU A 36 5.21 5.90 -26.17
C GLU A 36 5.28 4.40 -25.85
N ALA A 37 5.95 3.63 -26.71
CA ALA A 37 6.25 2.24 -26.42
C ALA A 37 7.23 2.17 -25.25
N VAL A 38 6.72 1.94 -24.04
CA VAL A 38 7.58 1.83 -22.86
C VAL A 38 8.30 0.48 -22.86
N PRO A 39 9.61 0.43 -22.50
CA PRO A 39 10.31 -0.82 -22.29
C PRO A 39 9.54 -1.72 -21.32
N ARG A 40 9.52 -3.03 -21.59
CA ARG A 40 9.00 -3.99 -20.62
C ARG A 40 10.10 -4.26 -19.58
N PRO A 41 9.81 -4.23 -18.27
CA PRO A 41 8.50 -4.06 -17.62
C PRO A 41 8.04 -2.60 -17.50
N MET A 42 6.71 -2.41 -17.35
CA MET A 42 6.09 -1.11 -17.03
C MET A 42 6.80 -0.42 -15.86
N PRO A 43 6.93 0.92 -15.86
CA PRO A 43 7.55 1.65 -14.77
C PRO A 43 6.91 1.27 -13.43
N ARG A 44 7.74 0.95 -12.44
CA ARG A 44 7.26 0.72 -11.07
C ARG A 44 6.83 2.07 -10.50
N MET A 45 5.54 2.22 -10.28
CA MET A 45 4.94 3.29 -9.49
C MET A 45 4.30 2.63 -8.27
N SER A 46 4.84 2.92 -7.09
CA SER A 46 4.29 2.46 -5.82
C SER A 46 2.96 3.13 -5.52
N VAL A 47 2.10 2.49 -4.73
CA VAL A 47 0.88 3.12 -4.23
C VAL A 47 1.18 4.45 -3.55
N GLY A 48 0.31 5.44 -3.80
CA GLY A 48 0.44 6.82 -3.33
C GLY A 48 1.18 7.75 -4.31
N THR A 49 1.80 7.20 -5.35
CA THR A 49 2.39 8.02 -6.44
C THR A 49 1.30 8.79 -7.16
N ARG A 50 1.50 10.08 -7.40
CA ARG A 50 0.56 10.95 -8.10
C ARG A 50 1.12 11.40 -9.45
N LEU A 51 0.19 11.66 -10.37
CA LEU A 51 0.46 12.16 -11.72
C LEU A 51 -0.07 13.59 -11.83
N TYR A 52 0.82 14.53 -12.15
CA TYR A 52 0.56 15.96 -12.17
C TYR A 52 0.65 16.54 -13.58
N THR A 53 -0.19 17.50 -13.91
CA THR A 53 -0.04 18.35 -15.11
C THR A 53 1.07 19.38 -14.91
N GLU A 54 1.48 20.07 -15.98
CA GLU A 54 2.55 21.08 -15.94
C GLU A 54 2.23 22.28 -15.03
N ASP A 55 0.95 22.59 -14.83
CA ASP A 55 0.48 23.61 -13.89
C ASP A 55 0.48 23.15 -12.42
N GLY A 56 0.85 21.90 -12.15
CA GLY A 56 0.90 21.31 -10.82
C GLY A 56 -0.41 20.68 -10.33
N THR A 57 -1.45 20.59 -11.16
CA THR A 57 -2.71 19.92 -10.79
C THR A 57 -2.51 18.39 -10.75
N ALA A 58 -2.82 17.75 -9.62
CA ALA A 58 -2.78 16.30 -9.50
C ALA A 58 -4.03 15.66 -10.13
N LEU A 59 -3.85 14.90 -11.22
CA LEU A 59 -4.97 14.25 -11.92
C LEU A 59 -5.26 12.85 -11.38
N PHE A 60 -4.22 12.09 -11.03
CA PHE A 60 -4.36 10.69 -10.63
C PHE A 60 -3.51 10.35 -9.42
N CYS A 61 -3.97 9.36 -8.65
CA CYS A 61 -3.20 8.66 -7.63
C CYS A 61 -3.11 7.18 -8.00
N VAL A 62 -1.93 6.58 -7.89
CA VAL A 62 -1.73 5.14 -8.00
C VAL A 62 -2.26 4.49 -6.72
N THR A 63 -3.32 3.69 -6.84
CA THR A 63 -4.01 3.05 -5.70
C THR A 63 -3.81 1.53 -5.66
N GLY A 64 -3.18 0.96 -6.67
CA GLY A 64 -2.84 -0.46 -6.67
C GLY A 64 -2.17 -0.90 -7.97
N ARG A 65 -2.03 -2.22 -8.12
CA ARG A 65 -1.58 -2.85 -9.36
C ARG A 65 -2.39 -4.11 -9.63
N ILE A 66 -2.65 -4.37 -10.90
CA ILE A 66 -3.43 -5.53 -11.33
C ILE A 66 -2.72 -6.25 -12.47
N TRP A 67 -2.80 -7.57 -12.47
CA TRP A 67 -2.43 -8.38 -13.62
C TRP A 67 -3.62 -8.49 -14.57
N LEU A 68 -3.46 -7.99 -15.79
CA LEU A 68 -4.49 -7.99 -16.81
C LEU A 68 -4.05 -8.85 -17.99
N THR A 69 -4.90 -9.79 -18.38
CA THR A 69 -4.64 -10.63 -19.54
C THR A 69 -4.66 -9.79 -20.80
N THR A 70 -3.82 -10.18 -21.76
CA THR A 70 -3.75 -9.48 -23.03
C THR A 70 -4.97 -9.85 -23.88
N PRO A 71 -5.70 -8.90 -24.47
CA PRO A 71 -6.82 -9.21 -25.36
C PRO A 71 -6.38 -10.13 -26.51
N PRO A 72 -7.23 -11.04 -27.01
CA PRO A 72 -6.86 -12.07 -27.99
C PRO A 72 -6.21 -11.56 -29.29
N ARG A 73 -6.35 -10.28 -29.62
CA ARG A 73 -5.81 -9.65 -30.84
C ARG A 73 -4.38 -9.10 -30.69
N LEU A 74 -3.74 -9.31 -29.54
CA LEU A 74 -2.40 -8.82 -29.22
C LEU A 74 -1.47 -10.01 -28.97
N SER A 75 -0.56 -10.28 -29.91
CA SER A 75 0.13 -11.57 -30.05
C SER A 75 1.47 -11.69 -29.32
N HIS A 76 1.88 -10.71 -28.50
CA HIS A 76 3.25 -10.63 -27.97
C HIS A 76 3.38 -10.64 -26.44
N ALA A 77 2.28 -10.72 -25.68
CA ALA A 77 2.30 -10.89 -24.23
C ALA A 77 1.04 -11.65 -23.79
N HIS A 78 1.13 -12.43 -22.70
CA HIS A 78 -0.03 -13.14 -22.14
C HIS A 78 -0.72 -12.30 -21.05
N ALA A 79 0.03 -11.48 -20.32
CA ALA A 79 -0.51 -10.60 -19.28
C ALA A 79 0.43 -9.39 -19.03
N TYR A 80 -0.14 -8.34 -18.45
CA TYR A 80 0.56 -7.13 -18.04
C TYR A 80 0.29 -6.82 -16.56
N SER A 81 1.33 -6.43 -15.82
CA SER A 81 1.18 -5.79 -14.51
C SER A 81 0.97 -4.30 -14.72
N CYS A 82 -0.26 -3.85 -14.51
CA CYS A 82 -0.71 -2.49 -14.78
C CYS A 82 -0.96 -1.74 -13.47
N PRO A 83 -0.42 -0.52 -13.30
CA PRO A 83 -0.85 0.38 -12.25
C PRO A 83 -2.35 0.67 -12.35
N MET A 84 -3.03 0.75 -11.21
CA MET A 84 -4.39 1.27 -11.11
C MET A 84 -4.33 2.76 -10.77
N LEU A 85 -4.92 3.59 -11.62
CA LEU A 85 -4.98 5.04 -11.45
C LEU A 85 -6.38 5.44 -11.00
N THR A 86 -6.48 6.01 -9.80
CA THR A 86 -7.71 6.63 -9.33
C THR A 86 -7.70 8.12 -9.67
N ALA A 87 -8.74 8.59 -10.35
CA ALA A 87 -8.90 9.99 -10.71
C ALA A 87 -9.14 10.86 -9.46
N LEU A 88 -8.36 11.93 -9.33
CA LEU A 88 -8.49 12.94 -8.28
C LEU A 88 -9.36 14.13 -8.72
N THR A 89 -9.56 14.25 -10.03
CA THR A 89 -10.42 15.25 -10.67
C THR A 89 -11.20 14.60 -11.80
N ASP A 90 -12.29 15.23 -12.25
CA ASP A 90 -13.01 14.77 -13.43
C ASP A 90 -12.13 14.93 -14.68
N ILE A 91 -12.09 13.89 -15.51
CA ILE A 91 -11.31 13.86 -16.75
C ILE A 91 -12.27 13.97 -17.93
N ALA A 92 -12.21 15.12 -18.60
CA ALA A 92 -13.02 15.37 -19.80
C ALA A 92 -12.52 14.57 -21.01
N PRO A 93 -13.38 14.30 -22.00
CA PRO A 93 -12.96 13.79 -23.29
C PRO A 93 -11.93 14.71 -23.94
N LEU A 94 -10.84 14.11 -24.42
CA LEU A 94 -9.85 14.83 -25.22
C LEU A 94 -10.46 15.25 -26.57
N PRO A 95 -10.08 16.41 -27.13
CA PRO A 95 -10.61 16.90 -28.40
C PRO A 95 -10.38 15.93 -29.56
N ASN A 96 -9.20 15.31 -29.62
CA ASN A 96 -8.88 14.23 -30.57
C ASN A 96 -8.51 12.94 -29.84
N MET A 97 -8.80 11.81 -30.49
CA MET A 97 -8.51 10.49 -29.93
C MET A 97 -7.03 10.16 -29.81
N ASP A 98 -6.16 10.90 -30.52
CA ASP A 98 -4.71 10.71 -30.50
C ASP A 98 -3.97 11.73 -29.62
N ASP A 99 -4.70 12.65 -28.96
CA ASP A 99 -4.09 13.64 -28.09
C ASP A 99 -3.42 12.95 -26.87
N ALA A 100 -2.24 13.46 -26.51
CA ALA A 100 -1.44 12.98 -25.39
C ALA A 100 -1.30 14.07 -24.35
N VAL A 101 -1.44 13.71 -23.07
CA VAL A 101 -1.19 14.58 -21.93
C VAL A 101 0.13 14.17 -21.29
N ARG A 102 1.05 15.12 -21.19
CA ARG A 102 2.31 14.92 -20.47
C ARG A 102 2.07 15.14 -18.98
N LEU A 103 2.42 14.14 -18.17
CA LEU A 103 2.24 14.14 -16.73
C LEU A 103 3.56 13.89 -16.00
N GLU A 104 3.82 14.68 -14.97
CA GLU A 104 4.91 14.46 -14.05
C GLU A 104 4.50 13.45 -12.98
N VAL A 105 5.35 12.44 -12.77
CA VAL A 105 5.15 11.39 -11.77
C VAL A 105 6.00 11.70 -10.54
N ARG A 106 5.34 11.88 -9.40
CA ARG A 106 5.96 12.16 -8.10
C ARG A 106 5.23 11.41 -6.98
N LYS A 107 5.93 11.10 -5.89
CA LYS A 107 5.33 10.59 -4.66
C LYS A 107 5.66 11.55 -3.53
N GLU A 108 4.63 12.14 -2.95
CA GLU A 108 4.74 13.16 -1.90
C GLU A 108 4.14 12.61 -0.60
N GLY A 109 4.98 11.94 0.20
CA GLY A 109 4.57 11.26 1.44
C GLY A 109 4.47 9.75 1.29
N HIS A 110 3.89 9.10 2.30
CA HIS A 110 3.91 7.65 2.47
C HIS A 110 2.52 7.00 2.28
N SER A 111 2.50 5.78 1.77
CA SER A 111 1.28 4.99 1.66
C SER A 111 1.14 4.01 2.83
N LEU A 112 -0.06 3.95 3.39
CA LEU A 112 -0.41 3.09 4.53
C LEU A 112 -1.44 2.04 4.13
N ALA A 113 -1.16 0.77 4.41
CA ALA A 113 -2.18 -0.26 4.47
C ALA A 113 -2.39 -0.72 5.92
N TRP A 114 -3.63 -0.97 6.33
CA TRP A 114 -3.89 -1.73 7.55
C TRP A 114 -4.73 -2.98 7.27
N ILE A 115 -4.38 -4.08 7.93
CA ILE A 115 -5.06 -5.36 7.81
C ILE A 115 -5.62 -5.74 9.18
N THR A 116 -6.93 -5.71 9.29
CA THR A 116 -7.63 -6.20 10.48
C THR A 116 -7.89 -7.69 10.35
N LEU A 117 -7.38 -8.47 11.30
CA LEU A 117 -7.60 -9.91 11.40
C LEU A 117 -8.71 -10.16 12.43
N SER A 118 -9.85 -10.63 11.94
CA SER A 118 -11.02 -10.89 12.78
C SER A 118 -12.02 -11.77 12.05
N ASP A 119 -12.17 -13.02 12.49
CA ASP A 119 -13.23 -13.91 12.02
C ASP A 119 -14.62 -13.24 12.09
N LYS A 120 -14.94 -12.62 13.24
CA LYS A 120 -16.22 -11.93 13.44
C LYS A 120 -16.36 -10.68 12.57
N GLY A 121 -15.27 -9.94 12.38
CA GLY A 121 -15.24 -8.74 11.56
C GLY A 121 -15.49 -9.10 10.09
N SER A 122 -14.79 -10.10 9.57
CA SER A 122 -14.94 -10.56 8.19
C SER A 122 -16.36 -11.04 7.84
N GLN A 123 -17.15 -11.41 8.83
CA GLN A 123 -18.55 -11.83 8.71
C GLN A 123 -19.55 -10.68 8.94
N GLY A 124 -19.07 -9.44 9.12
CA GLY A 124 -19.91 -8.28 9.40
C GLY A 124 -20.55 -8.28 10.80
N MET A 125 -20.13 -9.20 11.69
CA MET A 125 -20.68 -9.35 13.03
C MET A 125 -20.02 -8.45 14.07
N ARG A 126 -18.96 -7.72 13.68
CA ARG A 126 -18.24 -6.79 14.53
C ARG A 126 -17.66 -5.66 13.70
N GLU A 127 -17.87 -4.44 14.15
CA GLU A 127 -17.24 -3.26 13.59
C GLU A 127 -15.74 -3.20 13.93
N ASP A 128 -14.92 -2.83 12.95
CA ASP A 128 -13.50 -2.60 13.14
C ASP A 128 -13.24 -1.18 13.65
N LEU A 129 -12.86 -1.09 14.93
CA LEU A 129 -12.46 0.17 15.58
C LEU A 129 -10.94 0.32 15.68
N SER A 130 -10.18 -0.74 15.38
CA SER A 130 -8.72 -0.76 15.52
C SER A 130 -8.06 -0.25 14.24
N GLY A 131 -8.55 -0.67 13.07
CA GLY A 131 -8.08 -0.21 11.76
C GLY A 131 -8.11 1.31 11.60
N PRO A 132 -9.26 1.98 11.80
CA PRO A 132 -9.34 3.44 11.73
C PRO A 132 -8.37 4.14 12.70
N ALA A 133 -8.16 3.59 13.90
CA ALA A 133 -7.22 4.14 14.86
C ALA A 133 -5.75 4.08 14.40
N ILE A 134 -5.38 3.08 13.58
CA ILE A 134 -4.06 3.01 12.93
C ILE A 134 -3.92 4.17 11.95
N ALA A 135 -4.94 4.36 11.10
CA ALA A 135 -4.93 5.40 10.07
C ALA A 135 -4.80 6.80 10.69
N ASP A 136 -5.60 7.11 11.72
CA ASP A 136 -5.58 8.39 12.42
C ASP A 136 -4.21 8.68 13.05
N LEU A 137 -3.64 7.69 13.74
CA LEU A 137 -2.35 7.84 14.41
C LEU A 137 -1.19 8.00 13.42
N ALA A 138 -1.18 7.22 12.35
CA ALA A 138 -0.18 7.34 11.30
C ALA A 138 -0.28 8.71 10.60
N ALA A 139 -1.49 9.16 10.24
CA ALA A 139 -1.71 10.46 9.61
C ALA A 139 -1.27 11.65 10.48
N ALA A 140 -1.31 11.50 11.80
CA ALA A 140 -0.85 12.53 12.74
C ALA A 140 0.68 12.68 12.81
N HIS A 141 1.45 11.69 12.35
CA HIS A 141 2.93 11.67 12.47
C HIS A 141 3.66 11.53 11.13
N LEU A 142 2.98 11.04 10.10
CA LEU A 142 3.53 10.81 8.77
C LEU A 142 2.68 11.57 7.74
N PRO A 143 3.30 12.27 6.78
CA PRO A 143 2.58 12.79 5.63
C PRO A 143 2.08 11.61 4.79
N LEU A 144 0.80 11.26 4.89
CA LEU A 144 0.23 10.15 4.13
C LEU A 144 -0.27 10.63 2.76
N CYS A 145 0.21 10.02 1.69
CA CYS A 145 -0.27 10.27 0.32
C CYS A 145 -1.47 9.40 -0.07
N HIS A 146 -1.61 8.24 0.58
CA HIS A 146 -2.69 7.29 0.39
C HIS A 146 -2.81 6.35 1.61
N SER A 147 -4.04 5.96 1.97
CA SER A 147 -4.27 4.98 3.02
C SER A 147 -5.44 4.06 2.68
N GLN A 148 -5.33 2.78 3.03
CA GLN A 148 -6.37 1.79 2.74
C GLN A 148 -6.47 0.69 3.79
N GLY A 149 -7.71 0.36 4.16
CA GLY A 149 -8.04 -0.71 5.09
C GLY A 149 -8.42 -2.00 4.40
N PHE A 150 -8.03 -3.12 5.01
CA PHE A 150 -8.37 -4.47 4.60
C PHE A 150 -8.86 -5.25 5.82
N LEU A 151 -9.80 -6.17 5.58
CA LEU A 151 -10.38 -7.01 6.62
C LEU A 151 -10.31 -8.47 6.16
N LEU A 152 -9.65 -9.31 6.97
CA LEU A 152 -9.50 -10.73 6.70
C LEU A 152 -9.97 -11.56 7.91
N PRO A 153 -10.45 -12.80 7.69
CA PRO A 153 -10.51 -13.78 8.76
C PRO A 153 -9.09 -14.14 9.24
N ASP A 154 -8.99 -14.87 10.36
CA ASP A 154 -7.72 -15.38 10.88
C ASP A 154 -7.20 -16.56 10.03
N ASP A 155 -6.81 -16.26 8.79
CA ASP A 155 -6.34 -17.21 7.78
C ASP A 155 -4.90 -16.89 7.34
N ALA A 156 -4.01 -17.86 7.54
CA ALA A 156 -2.59 -17.68 7.28
C ALA A 156 -2.24 -17.56 5.80
N ALA A 157 -2.99 -18.22 4.90
CA ALA A 157 -2.74 -18.17 3.46
C ALA A 157 -3.18 -16.82 2.90
N LEU A 158 -4.36 -16.34 3.30
CA LEU A 158 -4.86 -15.02 2.90
C LEU A 158 -3.98 -13.89 3.41
N LEU A 159 -3.58 -13.92 4.70
CA LEU A 159 -2.68 -12.92 5.25
C LEU A 159 -1.33 -12.90 4.53
N ARG A 160 -0.75 -14.09 4.25
CA ARG A 160 0.52 -14.20 3.52
C ARG A 160 0.42 -13.61 2.13
N ALA A 161 -0.63 -13.97 1.39
CA ALA A 161 -0.86 -13.48 0.04
C ALA A 161 -1.03 -11.95 0.03
N LEU A 162 -1.84 -11.40 0.94
CA LEU A 162 -2.10 -9.98 1.00
C LEU A 162 -0.87 -9.17 1.43
N LEU A 163 -0.12 -9.60 2.46
CA LEU A 163 1.12 -8.92 2.85
C LEU A 163 2.14 -8.88 1.70
N THR A 164 2.29 -10.00 0.99
CA THR A 164 3.20 -10.10 -0.16
C THR A 164 2.77 -9.18 -1.29
N ASP A 165 1.48 -9.16 -1.62
CA ASP A 165 0.95 -8.31 -2.68
C ASP A 165 1.08 -6.82 -2.33
N LEU A 166 0.66 -6.40 -1.13
CA LEU A 166 0.76 -5.02 -0.68
C LEU A 166 2.21 -4.51 -0.67
N ALA A 167 3.14 -5.32 -0.19
CA ALA A 167 4.55 -4.92 -0.09
C ALA A 167 5.28 -4.99 -1.44
N LEU A 168 5.25 -6.14 -2.11
CA LEU A 168 6.16 -6.42 -3.24
C LEU A 168 5.58 -6.03 -4.60
N ASN A 169 4.26 -6.14 -4.76
CA ASN A 169 3.57 -5.79 -5.99
C ASN A 169 3.07 -4.35 -5.94
N GLN A 170 2.20 -4.01 -5.00
CA GLN A 170 1.60 -2.67 -4.90
C GLN A 170 2.58 -1.61 -4.38
N GLY A 171 3.50 -1.99 -3.49
CA GLY A 171 4.52 -1.07 -2.95
C GLY A 171 3.97 -0.07 -1.94
N TYR A 172 3.19 -0.54 -0.97
CA TYR A 172 2.86 0.27 0.22
C TYR A 172 4.12 0.53 1.05
N ASP A 173 4.27 1.72 1.64
CA ASP A 173 5.46 2.02 2.46
C ASP A 173 5.33 1.46 3.87
N LEU A 174 4.14 1.57 4.46
CA LEU A 174 3.83 1.09 5.81
C LEU A 174 2.64 0.15 5.75
N ILE A 175 2.78 -1.04 6.32
CA ILE A 175 1.73 -2.04 6.42
C ILE A 175 1.58 -2.43 7.89
N CYS A 176 0.42 -2.15 8.47
CA CYS A 176 0.10 -2.54 9.83
C CYS A 176 -0.90 -3.69 9.83
N THR A 177 -0.71 -4.68 10.69
CA THR A 177 -1.79 -5.65 11.00
C THR A 177 -2.33 -5.37 12.39
N THR A 178 -3.59 -5.68 12.64
CA THR A 178 -4.18 -5.63 13.99
C THR A 178 -4.95 -6.92 14.26
N GLY A 179 -4.64 -7.56 15.39
CA GLY A 179 -5.19 -8.87 15.76
C GLY A 179 -4.24 -10.02 15.46
N GLY A 180 -4.57 -11.22 15.93
CA GLY A 180 -3.80 -12.43 15.64
C GLY A 180 -2.45 -12.56 16.35
N THR A 181 -2.16 -11.76 17.38
CA THR A 181 -0.84 -11.69 18.06
C THR A 181 -0.77 -12.38 19.42
N GLY A 182 -1.87 -12.95 19.92
CA GLY A 182 -1.96 -13.66 21.20
C GLY A 182 -1.47 -15.12 21.17
N LEU A 183 -1.98 -15.98 22.06
CA LEU A 183 -1.65 -17.41 22.14
C LEU A 183 -2.76 -18.35 21.64
N SER A 184 -3.88 -17.80 21.16
CA SER A 184 -4.93 -18.62 20.55
C SER A 184 -4.35 -19.45 19.40
N PRO A 185 -4.81 -20.68 19.15
CA PRO A 185 -4.44 -21.42 17.93
C PRO A 185 -4.74 -20.67 16.63
N ARG A 186 -5.64 -19.67 16.68
CA ARG A 186 -5.99 -18.77 15.57
C ARG A 186 -5.07 -17.55 15.46
N ASP A 187 -4.27 -17.25 16.50
CA ASP A 187 -3.34 -16.13 16.48
C ASP A 187 -2.12 -16.46 15.59
N ILE A 188 -2.21 -16.10 14.30
CA ILE A 188 -1.23 -16.48 13.27
C ILE A 188 -0.35 -15.34 12.76
N ALA A 189 -0.68 -14.08 13.10
CA ALA A 189 -0.10 -12.92 12.42
C ALA A 189 1.44 -12.85 12.55
N PRO A 190 2.03 -13.07 13.73
CA PRO A 190 3.49 -13.02 13.88
C PRO A 190 4.24 -14.08 13.09
N GLN A 191 3.74 -15.32 13.06
CA GLN A 191 4.41 -16.41 12.34
C GLN A 191 4.34 -16.20 10.83
N VAL A 192 3.20 -15.73 10.33
CA VAL A 192 3.03 -15.41 8.90
C VAL A 192 3.94 -14.25 8.52
N THR A 193 3.94 -13.19 9.32
CA THR A 193 4.74 -11.98 9.05
C THR A 193 6.23 -12.31 9.12
N ALA A 194 6.72 -12.92 10.20
CA ALA A 194 8.14 -13.23 10.37
C ALA A 194 8.72 -14.11 9.26
N ALA A 195 7.91 -15.03 8.72
CA ALA A 195 8.32 -15.88 7.60
C ALA A 195 8.45 -15.16 6.26
N LEU A 196 7.97 -13.92 6.14
CA LEU A 196 8.06 -13.11 4.93
C LEU A 196 9.19 -12.07 4.98
N LEU A 197 9.58 -11.61 6.16
CA LEU A 197 10.48 -10.46 6.31
C LEU A 197 11.87 -10.72 5.71
N ASP A 198 12.35 -9.78 4.89
CA ASP A 198 13.74 -9.74 4.43
C ASP A 198 14.68 -9.30 5.56
N LEU A 199 14.22 -8.34 6.37
CA LEU A 199 14.99 -7.77 7.49
C LEU A 199 14.09 -7.56 8.71
N PRO A 200 14.25 -8.35 9.78
CA PRO A 200 13.55 -8.12 11.05
C PRO A 200 13.96 -6.78 11.69
N LEU A 201 13.00 -6.11 12.34
CA LEU A 201 13.22 -4.86 13.11
C LEU A 201 13.01 -5.13 14.60
N PRO A 202 13.92 -5.86 15.29
CA PRO A 202 13.74 -6.24 16.68
C PRO A 202 13.63 -5.04 17.63
N GLY A 203 14.26 -3.90 17.30
CA GLY A 203 14.14 -2.66 18.08
C GLY A 203 12.70 -2.12 18.13
N PHE A 204 11.96 -2.22 17.02
CA PHE A 204 10.54 -1.84 16.98
C PHE A 204 9.71 -2.79 17.85
N SER A 205 9.94 -4.10 17.74
CA SER A 205 9.26 -5.10 18.56
C SER A 205 9.55 -4.90 20.05
N GLN A 206 10.78 -4.58 20.42
CA GLN A 206 11.17 -4.29 21.80
C GLN A 206 10.54 -3.00 22.32
N ALA A 207 10.51 -1.93 21.53
CA ALA A 207 9.87 -0.67 21.91
C ALA A 207 8.36 -0.86 22.17
N MET A 208 7.67 -1.55 21.27
CA MET A 208 6.26 -1.94 21.42
C MET A 208 6.01 -2.80 22.67
N MET A 209 6.88 -3.78 22.91
CA MET A 209 6.80 -4.65 24.09
C MET A 209 7.03 -3.87 25.39
N ALA A 210 8.06 -3.02 25.44
CA ALA A 210 8.37 -2.18 26.60
C ALA A 210 7.21 -1.22 26.92
N ALA A 211 6.63 -0.58 25.91
CA ALA A 211 5.46 0.26 26.07
C ALA A 211 4.28 -0.53 26.66
N SER A 212 4.02 -1.73 26.14
CA SER A 212 2.93 -2.58 26.62
C SER A 212 3.16 -3.10 28.05
N LEU A 213 4.38 -3.54 28.40
CA LEU A 213 4.75 -4.03 29.74
C LEU A 213 4.64 -2.93 30.81
N SER A 214 4.85 -1.68 30.44
CA SER A 214 4.63 -0.54 31.36
C SER A 214 3.16 -0.38 31.78
N LYS A 215 2.22 -0.96 31.02
CA LYS A 215 0.77 -0.86 31.24
C LYS A 215 0.18 -2.13 31.84
N THR A 216 0.69 -3.30 31.48
CA THR A 216 0.18 -4.57 31.98
C THR A 216 1.23 -5.68 31.90
N PRO A 217 1.37 -6.53 32.94
CA PRO A 217 2.24 -7.70 32.87
C PRO A 217 1.79 -8.72 31.82
N HIS A 218 0.51 -8.74 31.44
CA HIS A 218 0.00 -9.65 30.41
C HIS A 218 0.58 -9.38 29.02
N ALA A 219 1.16 -8.20 28.80
CA ALA A 219 1.84 -7.87 27.55
C ALA A 219 2.97 -8.85 27.20
N ALA A 220 3.58 -9.49 28.21
CA ALA A 220 4.62 -10.52 28.02
C ALA A 220 4.18 -11.71 27.13
N ILE A 221 2.88 -11.89 26.94
CA ILE A 221 2.30 -12.94 26.10
C ILE A 221 2.30 -12.57 24.61
N SER A 222 2.36 -11.28 24.29
CA SER A 222 2.31 -10.79 22.91
C SER A 222 3.49 -11.32 22.10
N ARG A 223 3.20 -11.77 20.90
CA ARG A 223 4.21 -12.24 19.94
C ARG A 223 4.42 -11.27 18.78
N ALA A 224 3.94 -10.02 18.90
CA ALA A 224 4.02 -9.02 17.85
C ALA A 224 5.45 -8.85 17.31
N VAL A 225 5.59 -8.86 15.98
CA VAL A 225 6.86 -8.61 15.29
C VAL A 225 6.75 -7.41 14.36
N ALA A 226 7.89 -6.86 14.00
CA ALA A 226 8.02 -5.83 12.97
C ALA A 226 9.24 -6.12 12.09
N GLY A 227 9.21 -5.66 10.85
CA GLY A 227 10.31 -5.86 9.91
C GLY A 227 10.10 -5.19 8.57
N VAL A 228 11.02 -5.43 7.65
CA VAL A 228 10.98 -4.97 6.26
C VAL A 228 10.69 -6.15 5.33
N LEU A 229 9.85 -5.90 4.33
CA LEU A 229 9.65 -6.74 3.16
C LEU A 229 9.74 -5.86 1.91
N GLY A 230 10.75 -6.07 1.07
CA GLY A 230 11.06 -5.18 -0.05
C GLY A 230 11.36 -3.75 0.44
N GLN A 231 10.52 -2.80 0.03
CA GLN A 231 10.60 -1.38 0.42
C GLN A 231 9.51 -0.98 1.43
N SER A 232 8.92 -1.96 2.10
CA SER A 232 7.79 -1.78 3.01
C SER A 232 8.18 -2.14 4.45
N ILE A 233 7.78 -1.33 5.41
CA ILE A 233 7.82 -1.68 6.84
C ILE A 233 6.50 -2.35 7.22
N ILE A 234 6.57 -3.54 7.81
CA ILE A 234 5.42 -4.30 8.31
C ILE A 234 5.45 -4.34 9.85
N ILE A 235 4.33 -4.01 10.49
CA ILE A 235 4.19 -3.99 11.95
C ILE A 235 2.95 -4.76 12.38
N ASN A 236 3.10 -5.79 13.22
CA ASN A 236 1.96 -6.44 13.85
C ASN A 236 1.58 -5.70 15.14
N LEU A 237 0.32 -5.29 15.24
CA LEU A 237 -0.25 -4.60 16.40
C LEU A 237 -1.26 -5.50 17.12
N PRO A 238 -1.50 -5.29 18.43
CA PRO A 238 -2.54 -5.99 19.17
C PRO A 238 -3.94 -5.75 18.59
N GLY A 239 -4.88 -6.67 18.81
CA GLY A 239 -6.23 -6.57 18.25
C GLY A 239 -7.14 -5.50 18.89
N SER A 240 -6.81 -5.02 20.09
CA SER A 240 -7.61 -4.00 20.78
C SER A 240 -7.19 -2.60 20.34
N ARG A 241 -8.17 -1.69 20.17
CA ARG A 241 -7.92 -0.28 19.84
C ARG A 241 -6.89 0.37 20.76
N LYS A 242 -6.99 0.11 22.07
CA LYS A 242 -6.03 0.61 23.06
C LYS A 242 -4.62 0.04 22.81
N GLY A 243 -4.50 -1.26 22.56
CA GLY A 243 -3.22 -1.90 22.29
C GLY A 243 -2.58 -1.38 21.00
N VAL A 244 -3.36 -1.17 19.93
CA VAL A 244 -2.93 -0.47 18.71
C VAL A 244 -2.31 0.89 19.05
N GLN A 245 -3.04 1.71 19.81
CA GLN A 245 -2.60 3.07 20.12
C GLN A 245 -1.30 3.07 20.91
N GLU A 246 -1.19 2.22 21.94
CA GLU A 246 -0.01 2.12 22.78
C GLU A 246 1.22 1.59 22.02
N ASN A 247 1.04 0.59 21.15
CA ASN A 247 2.15 -0.03 20.43
C ASN A 247 2.60 0.85 19.26
N LEU A 248 1.68 1.36 18.45
CA LEU A 248 2.05 2.21 17.32
C LEU A 248 2.69 3.53 17.79
N ALA A 249 2.17 4.15 18.86
CA ALA A 249 2.79 5.34 19.45
C ALA A 249 4.24 5.13 19.91
N ALA A 250 4.61 3.90 20.32
CA ALA A 250 5.96 3.59 20.76
C ALA A 250 7.00 3.61 19.62
N VAL A 251 6.56 3.43 18.37
CA VAL A 251 7.45 3.33 17.19
C VAL A 251 7.25 4.46 16.18
N LEU A 252 6.13 5.19 16.24
CA LEU A 252 5.85 6.33 15.37
C LEU A 252 6.98 7.38 15.31
N PRO A 253 7.66 7.75 16.41
CA PRO A 253 8.75 8.73 16.34
C PRO A 253 9.93 8.29 15.45
N ALA A 254 10.16 6.98 15.31
CA ALA A 254 11.24 6.42 14.51
C ALA A 254 10.83 6.12 13.05
N LEU A 255 9.53 6.08 12.75
CA LEU A 255 9.02 5.67 11.45
C LEU A 255 9.45 6.58 10.28
N PRO A 256 9.41 7.93 10.38
CA PRO A 256 9.84 8.79 9.28
C PRO A 256 11.29 8.47 8.84
N HIS A 257 12.22 8.48 9.81
CA HIS A 257 13.62 8.19 9.54
C HIS A 257 13.84 6.76 9.01
N ALA A 258 13.11 5.77 9.54
CA ALA A 258 13.21 4.40 9.07
C ALA A 258 12.75 4.25 7.61
N LEU A 259 11.67 4.93 7.21
CA LEU A 259 11.17 4.94 5.84
C LEU A 259 12.14 5.66 4.89
N ASP A 260 12.64 6.84 5.28
CA ASP A 260 13.62 7.60 4.49
C ASP A 260 14.87 6.76 4.22
N LYS A 261 15.39 6.08 5.25
CA LYS A 261 16.53 5.17 5.14
C LYS A 261 16.26 3.99 4.23
N LEU A 262 15.09 3.36 4.37
CA LEU A 262 14.70 2.22 3.53
C LEU A 262 14.56 2.63 2.06
N HIS A 263 14.12 3.86 1.80
CA HIS A 263 13.97 4.40 0.44
C HIS A 263 15.26 5.00 -0.14
N GLY A 264 16.38 4.88 0.59
CA GLY A 264 17.72 5.18 0.10
C GLY A 264 18.22 6.58 0.41
N ASP A 265 17.69 7.26 1.43
CA ASP A 265 18.21 8.56 1.87
C ASP A 265 19.67 8.43 2.36
N PRO A 266 20.63 9.12 1.71
CA PRO A 266 22.04 9.06 2.07
C PRO A 266 22.41 9.85 3.33
N ALA A 267 21.52 10.65 3.93
CA ALA A 267 21.84 11.52 5.08
C ALA A 267 22.38 10.76 6.29
N ASP A 268 23.53 11.14 6.87
CA ASP A 268 24.17 10.36 7.94
C ASP A 268 23.28 10.17 9.18
N CYS A 269 23.33 8.98 9.80
CA CYS A 269 22.55 8.63 10.99
C CYS A 269 23.07 9.29 12.29
N GLY A 270 24.22 9.98 12.23
CA GLY A 270 24.83 10.70 13.34
C GLY A 270 24.74 12.20 13.09
N GLY A 271 23.87 12.88 13.84
CA GLY A 271 23.94 14.34 13.99
C GLY A 271 25.14 14.77 14.82
#